data_AF-A0A954Z5K5-F1
#
_entry.id   AF-A0A954Z5K5-F1
#
_cell.length_a   1.000
_cell.length_b   1.000
_cell.length_c   1.000
_cell.angle_alpha   90.00
_cell.angle_beta   90.00
_cell.angle_gamma   90.00
#
_symmetry.space_group_name_H-M   'P 1'
#
loop_
_entity.id
_entity.type
_entity.pdbx_description
1 polymer ?
#
loop_
_entity_poly.entity_id
_entity_poly.type
_entity_poly.pdbx_seq_one_letter_code
_entity_poly.pdbx_strand_id
1 'polypeptide(L)'
;ERSLEQSFAHSAEALNRVLGAGGSTPSQQAARRELGVVLADALAALPDDQRQVVTLRSLRGQAWAEVAAELGRSVSAVRRLWVQGLDELRTRLEESP
;
A
#
# COMPACT_ATOMS: atom_id res chain seq x y z
N GLU A 1 14.82 1.43 17.46
CA GLU A 1 13.46 0.94 17.09
C GLU A 1 12.47 2.06 16.75
N ARG A 2 12.45 3.22 17.45
CA ARG A 2 11.53 4.34 17.15
C ARG A 2 11.51 4.85 15.70
N SER A 3 12.64 4.85 15.00
CA SER A 3 12.71 5.32 13.59
C SER A 3 11.93 4.43 12.61
N LEU A 4 11.89 3.12 12.87
CA LEU A 4 11.10 2.20 12.06
C LEU A 4 9.61 2.44 12.27
N GLU A 5 9.17 2.60 13.53
CA GLU A 5 7.77 2.92 13.86
C GLU A 5 7.30 4.24 13.26
N GLN A 6 8.16 5.25 13.20
CA GLN A 6 7.86 6.52 12.53
C GLN A 6 7.70 6.35 11.01
N SER A 7 8.59 5.58 10.37
CA SER A 7 8.46 5.25 8.95
C SER A 7 7.17 4.49 8.66
N PHE A 8 6.77 3.57 9.54
CA PHE A 8 5.49 2.86 9.43
C PHE A 8 4.29 3.79 9.45
N ALA A 9 4.22 4.67 10.45
CA ALA A 9 3.11 5.61 10.60
C ALA A 9 3.01 6.54 9.38
N HIS A 10 4.15 7.06 8.91
CA HIS A 10 4.19 7.94 7.75
C HIS A 10 3.68 7.27 6.47
N SER A 11 4.09 6.02 6.21
CA SER A 11 3.60 5.26 5.06
C SER A 11 2.11 4.90 5.18
N ALA A 12 1.61 4.63 6.39
CA ALA A 12 0.17 4.37 6.62
C ALA A 12 -0.70 5.59 6.26
N GLU A 13 -0.28 6.78 6.71
CA GLU A 13 -0.97 8.03 6.41
C GLU A 13 -0.93 8.37 4.92
N ALA A 14 0.21 8.15 4.26
CA ALA A 14 0.35 8.35 2.82
C ALA A 14 -0.64 7.48 2.02
N LEU A 15 -0.75 6.19 2.37
CA LEU A 15 -1.67 5.28 1.71
C LEU A 15 -3.14 5.70 1.94
N ASN A 16 -3.49 6.13 3.15
CA ASN A 16 -4.85 6.58 3.44
C ASN A 16 -5.24 7.82 2.63
N ARG A 17 -4.29 8.72 2.32
CA ARG A 17 -4.55 9.87 1.44
C ARG A 17 -4.82 9.44 0.00
N VAL A 18 -4.06 8.47 -0.52
CA VAL A 18 -4.26 7.90 -1.85
C VAL A 18 -5.62 7.21 -1.97
N LEU A 19 -6.01 6.41 -0.97
CA LEU A 19 -7.25 5.64 -0.98
C LEU A 19 -8.50 6.47 -0.58
N GLY A 20 -8.31 7.59 0.12
CA GLY A 20 -9.37 8.37 0.77
C GLY A 20 -9.97 9.52 -0.05
N ALA A 21 -9.53 9.75 -1.30
CA ALA A 21 -10.10 10.80 -2.16
C ALA A 21 -11.49 10.39 -2.70
N GLY A 22 -12.51 10.48 -1.84
CA GLY A 22 -13.90 10.13 -2.13
C GLY A 22 -14.72 11.34 -2.59
N GLY A 23 -15.14 11.34 -3.85
CA GLY A 23 -16.12 12.27 -4.40
C GLY A 23 -17.38 11.57 -4.92
N SER A 24 -18.54 12.16 -4.70
CA SER A 24 -19.89 11.63 -4.99
C SER A 24 -20.54 12.10 -6.31
N THR A 25 -19.85 12.87 -7.15
CA THR A 25 -20.38 13.28 -8.46
C THR A 25 -20.09 12.26 -9.58
N PRO A 26 -20.84 12.25 -10.70
CA PRO A 26 -20.56 11.36 -11.84
C PRO A 26 -19.12 11.49 -12.37
N SER A 27 -18.59 12.72 -12.42
CA SER A 27 -17.20 13.01 -12.81
C SER A 27 -16.20 12.43 -11.81
N GLN A 28 -16.51 12.49 -10.51
CA GLN A 28 -15.68 11.89 -9.46
C GLN A 28 -15.76 10.35 -9.48
N GLN A 29 -16.89 9.76 -9.89
CA GLN A 29 -16.99 8.32 -10.10
C GLN A 29 -16.17 7.83 -11.31
N ALA A 30 -16.13 8.60 -12.40
CA ALA A 30 -15.25 8.32 -13.55
C ALA A 30 -13.78 8.41 -13.14
N ALA A 31 -13.38 9.50 -12.48
CA ALA A 31 -12.03 9.67 -11.93
C ALA A 31 -11.66 8.55 -10.94
N ARG A 32 -12.62 8.04 -10.15
CA ARG A 32 -12.39 6.91 -9.24
C ARG A 32 -12.13 5.60 -9.97
N ARG A 33 -12.79 5.35 -11.11
CA ARG A 33 -12.52 4.15 -11.93
C ARG A 33 -11.13 4.22 -12.54
N GLU A 34 -10.74 5.39 -13.03
CA GLU A 34 -9.40 5.65 -13.57
C GLU A 34 -8.33 5.47 -12.48
N LEU A 35 -8.52 6.06 -11.30
CA LEU A 35 -7.64 5.85 -10.14
C LEU A 35 -7.57 4.38 -9.70
N GLY A 36 -8.69 3.65 -9.82
CA GLY A 36 -8.72 2.21 -9.51
C GLY A 36 -7.86 1.38 -10.47
N VAL A 37 -7.86 1.71 -11.76
CA VAL A 37 -7.01 1.07 -12.77
C VAL A 37 -5.54 1.42 -12.51
N VAL A 38 -5.23 2.72 -12.33
CA VAL A 38 -3.87 3.18 -12.03
C VAL A 38 -3.31 2.53 -10.76
N LEU A 39 -4.12 2.41 -9.71
CA LEU A 39 -3.72 1.74 -8.47
C LEU A 39 -3.50 0.24 -8.69
N ALA A 40 -4.38 -0.43 -9.45
CA ALA A 40 -4.22 -1.85 -9.74
C ALA A 40 -2.94 -2.12 -10.54
N ASP A 41 -2.64 -1.29 -11.53
CA ASP A 41 -1.43 -1.39 -12.35
C ASP A 41 -0.16 -1.11 -11.52
N ALA A 42 -0.20 -0.07 -10.67
CA ALA A 42 0.90 0.27 -9.78
C ALA A 42 1.17 -0.85 -8.76
N LEU A 43 0.12 -1.46 -8.20
CA LEU A 43 0.25 -2.63 -7.32
C LEU A 43 0.81 -3.84 -8.06
N ALA A 44 0.35 -4.11 -9.28
CA ALA A 44 0.80 -5.23 -10.09
C ALA A 44 2.29 -5.13 -10.45
N ALA A 45 2.81 -3.91 -10.59
CA ALA A 45 4.21 -3.66 -10.90
C ALA A 45 5.15 -3.74 -9.68
N LEU A 46 4.63 -3.86 -8.47
CA LEU A 46 5.45 -4.11 -7.28
C LEU A 46 6.08 -5.52 -7.32
N PRO A 47 7.31 -5.68 -6.80
CA PRO A 47 7.87 -6.99 -6.49
C PRO A 47 6.90 -7.85 -5.67
N ASP A 48 6.81 -9.15 -5.99
CA ASP A 48 5.82 -10.08 -5.41
C ASP A 48 5.76 -10.04 -3.87
N ASP A 49 6.91 -10.06 -3.21
CA ASP A 49 7.02 -9.99 -1.76
C ASP A 49 6.40 -8.69 -1.19
N GLN A 50 6.63 -7.56 -1.85
CA GLN A 50 6.10 -6.27 -1.42
C GLN A 50 4.60 -6.19 -1.69
N ARG A 51 4.16 -6.63 -2.88
CA ARG A 51 2.75 -6.68 -3.29
C ARG A 51 1.91 -7.51 -2.34
N GLN A 52 2.40 -8.69 -1.96
CA GLN A 52 1.73 -9.58 -1.00
C GLN A 52 1.58 -8.89 0.35
N VAL A 53 2.65 -8.32 0.88
CA VAL A 53 2.62 -7.64 2.18
C VAL A 53 1.67 -6.44 2.17
N VAL A 54 1.71 -5.59 1.13
CA VAL A 54 0.80 -4.45 0.99
C VAL A 54 -0.65 -4.91 0.88
N THR A 55 -0.93 -5.96 0.10
CA THR A 55 -2.29 -6.51 -0.06
C THR A 55 -2.84 -7.06 1.25
N LEU A 56 -2.09 -7.93 1.93
CA LEU A 56 -2.53 -8.57 3.17
C LEU A 56 -2.70 -7.54 4.30
N ARG A 57 -1.74 -6.64 4.45
CA ARG A 57 -1.76 -5.66 5.54
C ARG A 57 -2.76 -4.54 5.32
N SER A 58 -2.77 -3.95 4.13
CA SER A 58 -3.49 -2.69 3.87
C SER A 58 -4.88 -2.91 3.30
N LEU A 59 -5.06 -3.91 2.41
CA LEU A 59 -6.36 -4.16 1.78
C LEU A 59 -7.20 -5.16 2.56
N ARG A 60 -6.56 -6.18 3.16
CA ARG A 60 -7.26 -7.20 3.99
C ARG A 60 -7.25 -6.89 5.49
N GLY A 61 -6.47 -5.91 5.92
CA GLY A 61 -6.42 -5.48 7.33
C GLY A 61 -5.79 -6.50 8.28
N GLN A 62 -5.06 -7.50 7.79
CA GLN A 62 -4.44 -8.53 8.63
C GLN A 62 -3.41 -7.93 9.60
N ALA A 63 -3.25 -8.55 10.76
CA ALA A 63 -2.24 -8.15 11.73
C ALA A 63 -0.84 -8.55 11.27
N TRP A 64 0.18 -7.80 11.70
CA TRP A 64 1.57 -8.05 11.30
C TRP A 64 2.06 -9.48 11.56
N ALA A 65 1.62 -10.10 12.67
CA ALA A 65 1.98 -11.46 13.03
C ALA A 65 1.32 -12.50 12.09
N GLU A 66 0.09 -12.23 11.64
CA GLU A 66 -0.64 -13.11 10.71
C GLU A 66 0.01 -13.08 9.33
N VAL A 67 0.33 -11.88 8.83
CA VAL A 67 1.06 -11.71 7.56
C VAL A 67 2.43 -12.40 7.62
N ALA A 68 3.14 -12.25 8.74
CA ALA A 68 4.43 -12.89 8.96
C ALA A 68 4.34 -14.43 8.95
N ALA A 69 3.33 -14.98 9.61
CA ALA A 69 3.06 -16.42 9.61
C ALA A 69 2.68 -16.93 8.20
N GLU A 70 1.78 -16.23 7.50
CA GLU A 70 1.32 -16.60 6.15
C GLU A 70 2.47 -16.62 5.13
N LEU A 71 3.40 -15.66 5.25
CA LEU A 71 4.55 -15.55 4.34
C LEU A 71 5.80 -16.31 4.80
N GLY A 72 5.76 -16.97 5.96
CA GLY A 72 6.92 -17.67 6.52
C GLY A 72 8.11 -16.76 6.83
N ARG A 73 7.85 -15.51 7.25
CA ARG A 73 8.87 -14.47 7.50
C ARG A 73 8.78 -13.92 8.91
N SER A 74 9.81 -13.19 9.35
CA SER A 74 9.74 -12.45 10.60
C SER A 74 8.86 -11.19 10.46
N VAL A 75 8.21 -10.79 11.56
CA VAL A 75 7.43 -9.54 11.62
C VAL A 75 8.25 -8.34 11.16
N SER A 76 9.53 -8.26 11.56
CA SER A 76 10.45 -7.19 11.16
C SER A 76 10.74 -7.19 9.65
N ALA A 77 10.81 -8.36 9.01
CA ALA A 77 10.99 -8.47 7.56
C ALA A 77 9.72 -8.03 6.80
N VAL A 78 8.54 -8.48 7.22
CA VAL A 78 7.25 -8.04 6.67
C VAL A 78 7.10 -6.53 6.78
N ARG A 79 7.39 -5.98 7.95
CA ARG A 79 7.41 -4.55 8.20
C ARG A 79 8.30 -3.82 7.19
N ARG A 80 9.56 -4.21 7.01
CA ARG A 80 10.43 -3.58 5.99
C ARG A 80 9.88 -3.68 4.57
N LEU A 81 9.39 -4.85 4.17
CA LEU A 81 8.77 -5.05 2.85
C LEU A 81 7.55 -4.15 2.64
N TRP A 82 6.76 -3.93 3.68
CA TRP A 82 5.60 -3.05 3.62
C TRP A 82 6.01 -1.59 3.37
N VAL A 83 7.01 -1.07 4.10
CA VAL A 83 7.50 0.31 3.87
C VAL A 83 8.02 0.45 2.44
N GLN A 84 8.85 -0.50 1.99
CA GLN A 84 9.39 -0.48 0.63
C GLN A 84 8.28 -0.54 -0.42
N GLY A 85 7.29 -1.40 -0.22
CA GLY A 85 6.14 -1.51 -1.13
C GLY A 85 5.31 -0.23 -1.18
N LEU A 86 5.12 0.46 -0.06
CA LEU A 86 4.41 1.74 -0.03
C LEU A 86 5.18 2.90 -0.63
N ASP A 87 6.51 2.91 -0.43
CA ASP A 87 7.39 3.91 -1.04
C ASP A 87 7.35 3.80 -2.56
N GLU A 88 7.53 2.58 -3.08
CA GLU A 88 7.46 2.27 -4.51
C GLU A 88 6.06 2.54 -5.08
N LEU A 89 5.00 2.15 -4.36
CA LEU A 89 3.63 2.41 -4.79
C LEU A 89 3.36 3.91 -4.91
N ARG A 90 3.84 4.71 -3.94
CA ARG A 90 3.74 6.17 -4.00
C ARG A 90 4.45 6.72 -5.23
N THR A 91 5.73 6.35 -5.44
CA THR A 91 6.51 6.82 -6.59
C THR A 91 5.79 6.52 -7.90
N ARG A 92 5.23 5.32 -8.06
CA ARG A 92 4.48 4.93 -9.27
C ARG A 92 3.20 5.74 -9.48
N LEU A 93 2.50 6.07 -8.40
CA LEU A 93 1.29 6.88 -8.46
C LEU A 93 1.59 8.36 -8.74
N GLU A 94 2.76 8.85 -8.32
CA GLU A 94 3.24 10.21 -8.62
C GLU A 94 3.78 10.32 -10.07
N GLU A 95 4.31 9.23 -10.62
CA GLU A 95 4.79 9.14 -12.01
C GLU A 95 3.69 8.85 -13.03
N SER A 96 2.50 8.43 -12.58
CA SER A 96 1.35 8.21 -13.45
C SER A 96 0.78 9.57 -13.93
N PRO A 97 0.61 9.77 -15.24
CA PRO A 97 0.14 11.04 -15.83
C PRO A 97 -1.33 11.36 -15.52
#